data_AF-A0A978VWR7-F1
#
_entry.id   AF-A0A978VWR7-F1
#
_cell.length_a   1.000
_cell.length_b   1.000
_cell.length_c   1.000
_cell.angle_alpha   90.00
_cell.angle_beta   90.00
_cell.angle_gamma   90.00
#
_symmetry.space_group_name_H-M   'P 1'
#
loop_
_entity.id
_entity.type
_entity.pdbx_description
1 polymer ?
#
loop_
_entity_poly.entity_id
_entity_poly.type
_entity_poly.pdbx_seq_one_letter_code
_entity_poly.pdbx_strand_id
1 'polypeptide(L)'
;MMLVSRSNINGGFSVELIHRDSPKSPLYKNKDSPSRNILKQPFRYPIKAITPNTPQADINANKGHYLMKVSIGTPPFDIYGIADTGSDLIWAQCISCDDEMGLVGLGAGPLSLVSQIGPLFGGRKFSHCLLPFNTDPSITTKLSFGSDSEVSGDGTPPRIIPQDFYDRLVEVRNQVPMTPYEDDRLKPQLCYQTNTNLDGPILTVHFDGGATAELTPTQTFIPPLDGVFCFAMTNTSNDGGVYGNFAQSDFLIGLDLERMVVSFKPTDCTKQ
;
A
#
# COMPACT_ATOMS: atom_id res chain seq x y z
N MET A 1 -6.38 8.80 24.40
CA MET A 1 -7.02 9.82 23.54
C MET A 1 -5.97 10.27 22.53
N MET A 2 -6.20 10.01 21.24
CA MET A 2 -5.32 10.52 20.18
C MET A 2 -5.61 12.01 20.00
N LEU A 3 -4.58 12.84 20.12
CA LEU A 3 -4.73 14.30 19.99
C LEU A 3 -4.56 14.67 18.53
N VAL A 4 -5.67 14.79 17.79
CA VAL A 4 -5.65 15.42 16.47
C VAL A 4 -5.95 16.91 16.69
N SER A 5 -4.93 17.76 16.57
CA SER A 5 -5.10 19.20 16.73
C SER A 5 -5.91 19.76 15.56
N ARG A 6 -7.08 20.34 15.83
CA ARG A 6 -7.84 21.11 14.84
C ARG A 6 -7.10 22.40 14.48
N SER A 7 -6.24 22.34 13.47
CA SER A 7 -5.61 23.52 12.87
C SER A 7 -6.31 23.96 11.58
N ASN A 8 -7.10 23.08 10.94
CA ASN A 8 -7.65 23.32 9.62
C ASN A 8 -9.16 23.59 9.64
N ILE A 9 -9.56 24.77 9.16
CA ILE A 9 -10.95 25.26 9.16
C ILE A 9 -11.76 24.60 8.03
N ASN A 10 -11.09 24.03 7.02
CA ASN A 10 -11.71 23.50 5.79
C ASN A 10 -12.20 22.04 5.89
N GLY A 11 -12.13 21.43 7.08
CA GLY A 11 -12.64 20.08 7.31
C GLY A 11 -11.80 18.96 6.70
N GLY A 12 -10.52 19.18 6.41
CA GLY A 12 -9.57 18.16 5.95
C GLY A 12 -8.16 18.41 6.49
N PHE A 13 -7.26 17.43 6.35
CA PHE A 13 -5.83 17.62 6.59
C PHE A 13 -5.01 16.55 5.87
N SER A 14 -3.70 16.78 5.72
CA SER A 14 -2.77 15.79 5.18
C SER A 14 -1.62 15.53 6.14
N VAL A 15 -1.10 14.31 6.10
CA VAL A 15 0.15 13.91 6.77
C VAL A 15 1.14 13.38 5.76
N GLU A 16 2.42 13.43 6.12
CA GLU A 16 3.48 12.84 5.31
C GLU A 16 3.37 11.30 5.35
N LEU A 17 3.44 10.70 4.16
CA LEU A 17 3.48 9.27 3.95
C LEU A 17 4.91 8.90 3.54
N ILE A 18 5.61 8.18 4.41
CA ILE A 18 7.06 8.00 4.36
C ILE A 18 7.35 6.56 3.94
N HIS A 19 8.13 6.36 2.87
CA HIS A 19 8.56 5.02 2.50
C HIS A 19 9.45 4.41 3.60
N ARG A 20 9.30 3.10 3.88
CA ARG A 20 10.07 2.39 4.92
C ARG A 20 11.58 2.61 4.83
N ASP A 21 12.11 2.61 3.62
CA ASP A 21 13.55 2.75 3.33
C ASP A 21 14.01 4.22 3.24
N SER A 22 13.16 5.19 3.58
CA SER A 22 13.50 6.61 3.61
C SER A 22 14.49 6.94 4.73
N PRO A 23 15.44 7.86 4.54
CA PRO A 23 16.25 8.40 5.64
C PRO A 23 15.43 9.06 6.77
N LYS A 24 14.17 9.44 6.50
CA LYS A 24 13.22 9.94 7.51
C LYS A 24 12.56 8.83 8.33
N SER A 25 12.69 7.58 7.90
CA SER A 25 12.10 6.42 8.58
C SER A 25 12.95 6.04 9.79
N PRO A 26 12.33 5.75 10.95
CA PRO A 26 13.05 5.18 12.09
C PRO A 26 13.64 3.79 11.78
N LEU A 27 13.16 3.12 10.72
CA LEU A 27 13.67 1.83 10.26
C LEU A 27 14.83 1.95 9.27
N TYR A 28 15.29 3.17 8.96
CA TYR A 28 16.36 3.38 7.99
C TYR A 28 17.66 2.72 8.45
N LYS A 29 18.09 1.67 7.75
CA LYS A 29 19.41 1.06 7.91
C LYS A 29 20.28 1.52 6.75
N ASN A 30 21.42 2.15 7.04
CA ASN A 30 22.36 2.62 6.02
C ASN A 30 22.81 1.44 5.12
N LYS A 31 23.13 1.73 3.86
CA LYS A 31 23.43 0.75 2.78
C LYS A 31 24.55 -0.25 3.12
N ASP A 32 25.35 0.01 4.15
CA ASP A 32 26.45 -0.82 4.63
C ASP A 32 26.05 -1.93 5.63
N SER A 33 24.76 -2.07 5.97
CA SER A 33 24.31 -3.16 6.85
C SER A 33 24.30 -4.52 6.12
N PRO A 34 24.98 -5.57 6.64
CA PRO A 34 25.19 -6.85 5.93
C PRO A 34 23.94 -7.73 5.72
N SER A 35 22.76 -7.26 6.11
CA SER A 35 21.52 -8.04 6.09
C SER A 35 20.65 -7.70 4.87
N ARG A 36 21.24 -7.75 3.67
CA ARG A 36 20.47 -7.91 2.42
C ARG A 36 20.07 -9.37 2.20
N ASN A 37 19.45 -10.00 3.19
CA ASN A 37 18.72 -11.23 2.92
C ASN A 37 17.35 -10.85 2.36
N ILE A 38 17.24 -10.90 1.04
CA ILE A 38 16.04 -10.60 0.24
C ILE A 38 14.91 -11.63 0.47
N LEU A 39 15.11 -12.60 1.37
CA LEU A 39 14.17 -13.71 1.64
C LEU A 39 14.08 -14.06 3.14
N LYS A 40 14.13 -13.08 4.06
CA LYS A 40 13.75 -13.37 5.46
C LYS A 40 12.24 -13.25 5.62
N GLN A 41 11.64 -14.45 5.68
CA GLN A 41 10.27 -14.86 5.98
C GLN A 41 9.25 -13.80 6.38
N PRO A 42 8.00 -13.91 5.91
CA PRO A 42 6.92 -13.03 6.36
C PRO A 42 6.72 -13.20 7.86
N PHE A 43 6.94 -12.14 8.62
CA PHE A 43 6.27 -12.01 9.91
C PHE A 43 4.78 -11.89 9.61
N ARG A 44 4.09 -13.03 9.64
CA ARG A 44 2.63 -13.11 9.61
C ARG A 44 2.16 -12.59 10.96
N TYR A 45 1.60 -11.38 10.98
CA TYR A 45 0.73 -10.98 12.07
C TYR A 45 -0.68 -11.46 11.70
N PRO A 46 -1.22 -12.54 12.31
CA PRO A 46 -2.62 -12.85 12.20
C PRO A 46 -3.37 -11.85 13.07
N ILE A 47 -3.48 -10.60 12.63
CA ILE A 47 -4.53 -9.74 13.15
C ILE A 47 -5.81 -10.41 12.61
N LYS A 48 -6.74 -10.84 13.47
CA LYS A 48 -8.07 -11.24 13.00
C LYS A 48 -8.96 -10.01 13.08
N ALA A 49 -9.68 -9.71 12.01
CA ALA A 49 -10.77 -8.75 12.04
C ALA A 49 -11.70 -9.08 13.22
N ILE A 50 -12.04 -8.05 14.01
CA ILE A 50 -13.02 -8.16 15.10
C ILE A 50 -14.44 -8.35 14.52
N THR A 51 -14.62 -8.08 13.22
CA THR A 51 -15.89 -8.13 12.49
C THR A 51 -15.90 -9.29 11.47
N PRO A 52 -16.90 -10.20 11.50
CA PRO A 52 -16.88 -11.45 10.71
C PRO A 52 -16.95 -11.33 9.17
N ASN A 53 -16.95 -10.14 8.56
CA ASN A 53 -17.16 -9.96 7.11
C ASN A 53 -16.30 -8.86 6.50
N THR A 54 -15.22 -8.45 7.18
CA THR A 54 -14.31 -7.43 6.66
C THR A 54 -13.16 -8.13 5.93
N PRO A 55 -12.96 -7.90 4.62
CA PRO A 55 -11.81 -8.42 3.91
C PRO A 55 -10.52 -8.00 4.60
N GLN A 56 -9.62 -8.94 4.81
CA GLN A 56 -8.37 -8.69 5.50
C GLN A 56 -7.19 -9.19 4.66
N ALA A 57 -6.16 -8.36 4.56
CA ALA A 57 -4.91 -8.74 3.92
C ALA A 57 -3.91 -9.23 4.96
N ASP A 58 -3.26 -10.37 4.69
CA ASP A 58 -2.04 -10.77 5.41
C ASP A 58 -0.98 -9.66 5.21
N ILE A 59 -0.55 -9.05 6.31
CA ILE A 59 0.53 -8.04 6.26
C ILE A 59 1.85 -8.79 6.10
N ASN A 60 2.32 -8.90 4.86
CA ASN A 60 3.68 -9.36 4.61
C ASN A 60 4.63 -8.18 4.81
N ALA A 61 5.57 -8.32 5.75
CA ALA A 61 6.56 -7.30 6.10
C ALA A 61 7.65 -7.10 5.03
N ASN A 62 7.25 -6.82 3.79
CA ASN A 62 8.14 -6.53 2.69
C ASN A 62 8.57 -5.05 2.66
N LYS A 63 9.46 -4.70 1.73
CA LYS A 63 10.07 -3.36 1.63
C LYS A 63 9.11 -2.23 1.23
N GLY A 64 7.91 -2.55 0.75
CA GLY A 64 6.97 -1.55 0.20
C GLY A 64 6.06 -0.88 1.22
N HIS A 65 6.36 -0.93 2.52
CA HIS A 65 5.53 -0.32 3.55
C HIS A 65 5.65 1.20 3.55
N TYR A 66 4.54 1.86 3.85
CA TYR A 66 4.49 3.28 4.07
C TYR A 66 4.13 3.57 5.52
N LEU A 67 4.91 4.45 6.13
CA LEU A 67 4.78 4.88 7.51
C LEU A 67 4.07 6.23 7.55
N MET A 68 3.23 6.40 8.57
CA MET A 68 2.71 7.69 8.96
C MET A 68 3.07 7.99 10.41
N LYS A 69 3.25 9.27 10.71
CA LYS A 69 3.54 9.75 12.06
C LYS A 69 2.24 10.12 12.77
N VAL A 70 2.08 9.64 13.99
CA VAL A 70 0.93 9.92 14.87
C VAL A 70 1.44 10.36 16.24
N SER A 71 0.81 11.36 16.87
CA SER A 71 1.15 11.77 18.23
C SER A 71 0.06 11.35 19.22
N ILE A 72 0.46 10.73 20.34
CA ILE A 72 -0.44 10.20 21.37
C ILE A 72 -0.07 10.77 22.74
N GLY A 73 -1.05 10.91 23.64
CA GLY A 73 -0.81 11.22 25.05
C GLY A 73 -0.90 12.71 25.39
N THR A 74 -0.73 13.02 26.67
CA THR A 74 -0.67 14.40 27.19
C THR A 74 0.36 14.42 28.33
N PRO A 75 1.58 14.98 28.14
CA PRO A 75 2.07 15.66 26.93
C PRO A 75 2.20 14.72 25.71
N PRO A 76 2.11 15.24 24.47
CA PRO A 76 2.15 14.42 23.27
C PRO A 76 3.55 13.81 23.04
N PHE A 77 3.59 12.53 22.66
CA PHE A 77 4.78 11.86 22.15
C PHE A 77 4.48 11.21 20.79
N ASP A 78 5.51 11.09 19.96
CA ASP A 78 5.38 10.64 18.58
C ASP A 78 5.55 9.12 18.44
N ILE A 79 4.72 8.53 17.60
CA ILE A 79 4.83 7.15 17.14
C ILE A 79 4.83 7.10 15.61
N TYR A 80 5.51 6.10 15.05
CA TYR A 80 5.42 5.76 13.64
C TYR A 80 4.65 4.45 13.51
N GLY A 81 3.68 4.43 12.61
CA GLY A 81 2.92 3.23 12.31
C GLY A 81 2.74 3.03 10.82
N ILE A 82 2.63 1.77 10.42
CA ILE A 82 2.31 1.40 9.04
C ILE A 82 0.88 1.86 8.74
N ALA A 83 0.69 2.65 7.69
CA ALA A 83 -0.63 3.03 7.20
C ALA A 83 -1.26 1.83 6.48
N ASP A 84 -2.24 1.17 7.11
CA ASP A 84 -2.78 -0.10 6.61
C ASP A 84 -4.28 0.03 6.30
N THR A 85 -4.61 0.00 5.01
CA THR A 85 -5.99 0.04 4.51
C THR A 85 -6.73 -1.29 4.64
N GLY A 86 -6.02 -2.38 4.98
CA GLY A 86 -6.57 -3.72 5.14
C GLY A 86 -6.96 -4.08 6.59
N SER A 87 -6.84 -3.15 7.54
CA SER A 87 -7.21 -3.40 8.94
C SER A 87 -7.77 -2.17 9.65
N ASP A 88 -8.51 -2.41 10.75
CA ASP A 88 -9.16 -1.35 11.52
C ASP A 88 -8.40 -0.96 12.78
N LEU A 89 -7.48 -1.79 13.29
CA LEU A 89 -6.91 -1.57 14.61
C LEU A 89 -5.76 -0.56 14.53
N ILE A 90 -5.77 0.45 15.39
CA ILE A 90 -4.56 1.25 15.67
C ILE A 90 -3.83 0.58 16.83
N TRP A 91 -2.59 0.14 16.62
CA TRP A 91 -1.76 -0.42 17.68
C TRP A 91 -0.36 0.20 17.61
N ALA A 92 0.24 0.40 18.78
CA ALA A 92 1.61 0.87 18.90
C ALA A 92 2.29 0.08 20.02
N GLN A 93 3.57 -0.22 19.84
CA GLN A 93 4.34 -0.90 20.86
C GLN A 93 4.60 0.07 22.04
N CYS A 94 4.24 -0.33 23.26
CA CYS A 94 4.35 0.52 24.46
C CYS A 94 5.78 0.63 25.03
N ILE A 95 6.72 -0.22 24.59
CA ILE A 95 8.11 -0.27 25.06
C ILE A 95 9.03 -0.30 23.83
N SER A 96 10.08 0.52 23.81
CA SER A 96 11.02 0.54 22.69
C SER A 96 11.73 -0.82 22.52
N CYS A 97 11.34 -1.54 21.49
CA CYS A 97 12.24 -2.47 20.81
C CYS A 97 12.69 -1.74 19.55
N ASP A 98 14.00 -1.60 19.34
CA ASP A 98 14.61 -0.72 18.32
C ASP A 98 14.25 -1.05 16.84
N ASP A 99 13.34 -2.00 16.58
CA ASP A 99 13.02 -2.52 15.25
C ASP A 99 11.51 -2.76 14.99
N GLU A 100 10.59 -2.45 15.92
CA GLU A 100 9.15 -2.73 15.74
C GLU A 100 8.29 -1.46 15.62
N MET A 101 7.57 -1.35 14.50
CA MET A 101 6.62 -0.26 14.24
C MET A 101 5.21 -0.65 14.63
N GLY A 102 4.42 0.35 15.06
CA GLY A 102 2.99 0.19 15.21
C GLY A 102 2.28 0.06 13.86
N LEU A 103 0.96 -0.02 13.91
CA LEU A 103 0.07 -0.01 12.76
C LEU A 103 -1.03 1.01 13.00
N VAL A 104 -1.39 1.72 11.94
CA VAL A 104 -2.52 2.63 11.90
C VAL A 104 -3.54 2.08 10.91
N GLY A 105 -4.58 1.45 11.44
CA GLY A 105 -5.66 0.89 10.64
C GLY A 105 -6.50 1.99 9.99
N LEU A 106 -6.65 1.92 8.66
CA LEU A 106 -7.43 2.83 7.81
C LEU A 106 -8.65 2.12 7.18
N GLY A 107 -8.98 0.92 7.66
CA GLY A 107 -10.10 0.11 7.21
C GLY A 107 -11.48 0.73 7.46
N ALA A 108 -12.52 0.03 7.01
CA ALA A 108 -13.90 0.49 7.05
C ALA A 108 -14.59 0.33 8.42
N GLY A 109 -13.98 -0.41 9.35
CA GLY A 109 -14.57 -0.69 10.65
C GLY A 109 -14.49 0.48 11.63
N PRO A 110 -15.23 0.38 12.75
CA PRO A 110 -15.40 1.49 13.69
C PRO A 110 -14.14 1.84 14.49
N LEU A 111 -13.17 0.93 14.57
CA LEU A 111 -11.92 1.15 15.29
C LEU A 111 -10.85 1.86 14.44
N SER A 112 -11.06 1.98 13.12
CA SER A 112 -10.06 2.61 12.24
C SER A 112 -9.88 4.08 12.56
N LEU A 113 -8.69 4.61 12.25
CA LEU A 113 -8.39 6.02 12.43
C LEU A 113 -9.40 6.89 11.69
N VAL A 114 -9.70 6.53 10.44
CA VAL A 114 -10.63 7.27 9.56
C VAL A 114 -12.03 7.33 10.17
N SER A 115 -12.51 6.22 10.75
CA SER A 115 -13.81 6.18 11.43
C SER A 115 -13.84 7.08 12.68
N GLN A 116 -12.75 7.13 13.44
CA GLN A 116 -12.66 7.94 14.65
C GLN A 116 -12.55 9.46 14.37
N ILE A 117 -11.82 9.86 13.32
CA ILE A 117 -11.59 11.27 12.99
C ILE A 117 -12.65 11.85 12.03
N GLY A 118 -13.36 11.00 11.28
CA GLY A 118 -14.32 11.42 10.25
C GLY A 118 -15.33 12.49 10.71
N PRO A 119 -15.98 12.37 11.89
CA PRO A 119 -16.90 13.38 12.40
C PRO A 119 -16.28 14.77 12.64
N LEU A 120 -14.95 14.85 12.76
CA LEU A 120 -14.22 16.08 13.02
C LEU A 120 -13.74 16.79 11.75
N PHE A 121 -13.52 16.03 10.68
CA PHE A 121 -12.85 16.46 9.45
C PHE A 121 -13.63 16.02 8.20
N GLY A 122 -14.90 16.41 8.08
CA GLY A 122 -15.58 16.36 6.78
C GLY A 122 -15.87 14.97 6.21
N GLY A 123 -15.88 13.91 7.04
CA GLY A 123 -16.37 12.58 6.68
C GLY A 123 -15.32 11.46 6.80
N ARG A 124 -15.79 10.20 6.75
CA ARG A 124 -14.95 9.00 6.77
C ARG A 124 -14.34 8.73 5.39
N LYS A 125 -13.41 9.58 4.98
CA LYS A 125 -12.72 9.49 3.69
C LYS A 125 -11.24 9.86 3.78
N PHE A 126 -10.44 9.23 2.94
CA PHE A 126 -9.02 9.49 2.82
C PHE A 126 -8.50 9.17 1.42
N SER A 127 -7.32 9.69 1.08
CA SER A 127 -6.66 9.44 -0.20
C SER A 127 -5.16 9.38 -0.05
N HIS A 128 -4.51 8.55 -0.87
CA HIS A 128 -3.06 8.41 -0.88
C HIS A 128 -2.53 8.30 -2.31
N CYS A 129 -1.22 8.59 -2.45
CA CYS A 129 -0.47 8.40 -3.68
C CYS A 129 0.81 7.64 -3.32
N LEU A 130 0.98 6.43 -3.83
CA LEU A 130 2.18 5.63 -3.55
C LEU A 130 3.23 5.86 -4.63
N LEU A 131 4.49 5.99 -4.23
CA LEU A 131 5.60 6.14 -5.16
C LEU A 131 5.89 4.82 -5.90
N PRO A 132 6.31 4.90 -7.17
CA PRO A 132 6.95 3.78 -7.86
C PRO A 132 8.13 3.24 -7.05
N PHE A 133 8.33 1.93 -7.09
CA PHE A 133 9.33 1.24 -6.25
C PHE A 133 10.79 1.68 -6.52
N ASN A 134 11.09 2.16 -7.73
CA ASN A 134 12.41 2.65 -8.13
C ASN A 134 12.65 4.14 -7.80
N THR A 135 11.70 4.80 -7.14
CA THR A 135 11.84 6.20 -6.73
C THR A 135 12.86 6.35 -5.61
N ASP A 136 13.55 7.49 -5.56
CA ASP A 136 14.41 7.84 -4.43
C ASP A 136 13.59 7.80 -3.12
N PRO A 137 13.97 6.96 -2.14
CA PRO A 137 13.19 6.78 -0.91
C PRO A 137 13.21 8.02 0.00
N SER A 138 14.06 9.02 -0.27
CA SER A 138 14.02 10.32 0.41
C SER A 138 12.82 11.17 0.02
N ILE A 139 12.20 10.88 -1.13
CA ILE A 139 10.95 11.49 -1.56
C ILE A 139 9.81 10.90 -0.72
N THR A 140 8.94 11.77 -0.23
CA THR A 140 7.76 11.41 0.55
C THR A 140 6.50 11.85 -0.17
N THR A 141 5.38 11.21 0.13
CA THR A 141 4.07 11.57 -0.44
C THR A 141 3.11 11.98 0.67
N LYS A 142 1.84 12.15 0.34
CA LYS A 142 0.80 12.59 1.26
C LYS A 142 -0.29 11.55 1.42
N LEU A 143 -0.75 11.43 2.66
CA LEU A 143 -2.01 10.80 3.02
C LEU A 143 -2.95 11.90 3.50
N SER A 144 -4.00 12.15 2.73
CA SER A 144 -5.01 13.17 3.01
C SER A 144 -6.25 12.55 3.63
N PHE A 145 -6.88 13.26 4.55
CA PHE A 145 -8.10 12.88 5.25
C PHE A 145 -9.17 13.96 5.08
N GLY A 146 -10.43 13.53 5.10
CA GLY A 146 -11.55 14.45 5.12
C GLY A 146 -11.73 15.18 3.80
N SER A 147 -12.09 16.47 3.85
CA SER A 147 -12.31 17.27 2.64
C SER A 147 -11.07 17.38 1.73
N ASP A 148 -9.86 17.25 2.26
CA ASP A 148 -8.61 17.30 1.48
C ASP A 148 -8.30 16.00 0.72
N SER A 149 -9.17 14.98 0.87
CA SER A 149 -8.98 13.65 0.27
C SER A 149 -9.81 13.39 -0.99
N GLU A 150 -10.44 14.42 -1.54
CA GLU A 150 -11.34 14.26 -2.68
C GLU A 150 -10.57 13.93 -3.96
N VAL A 151 -10.97 12.82 -4.61
CA VAL A 151 -10.41 12.36 -5.87
C VAL A 151 -11.49 12.48 -6.95
N SER A 152 -11.15 13.19 -8.03
CA SER A 152 -12.03 13.34 -9.20
C SER A 152 -11.91 12.12 -10.12
N GLY A 153 -13.04 11.64 -10.63
CA GLY A 153 -13.09 10.57 -11.64
C GLY A 153 -14.20 9.56 -11.38
N ASP A 154 -14.23 8.53 -12.22
CA ASP A 154 -15.10 7.37 -12.03
C ASP A 154 -14.63 6.56 -10.80
N GLY A 155 -15.58 6.09 -10.01
CA GLY A 155 -15.34 5.30 -8.82
C GLY A 155 -16.07 3.97 -8.89
N THR A 156 -15.53 2.99 -8.17
CA THR A 156 -16.09 1.63 -8.05
C THR A 156 -16.45 1.34 -6.60
N PRO A 157 -17.49 0.55 -6.31
CA PRO A 157 -17.63 -0.04 -5.00
C PRO A 157 -16.41 -0.92 -4.65
N PRO A 158 -16.00 -1.01 -3.37
CA PRO A 158 -14.94 -1.92 -2.95
C PRO A 158 -15.40 -3.37 -3.14
N ARG A 159 -14.54 -4.20 -3.73
CA ARG A 159 -14.78 -5.62 -4.00
C ARG A 159 -13.61 -6.46 -3.52
N ILE A 160 -13.91 -7.69 -3.11
CA ILE A 160 -12.89 -8.72 -2.92
C ILE A 160 -12.41 -9.15 -4.31
N ILE A 161 -11.10 -9.13 -4.53
CA ILE A 161 -10.55 -9.63 -5.80
C ILE A 161 -10.82 -11.15 -5.85
N PRO A 162 -11.45 -11.65 -6.94
CA PRO A 162 -11.74 -13.07 -7.09
C PRO A 162 -10.48 -13.94 -6.99
N GLN A 163 -10.60 -15.15 -6.45
CA GLN A 163 -9.46 -16.07 -6.31
C GLN A 163 -8.86 -16.45 -7.68
N ASP A 164 -9.71 -16.62 -8.69
CA ASP A 164 -9.34 -16.95 -10.08
C ASP A 164 -8.75 -15.76 -10.84
N PHE A 165 -8.74 -14.55 -10.26
CA PHE A 165 -8.09 -13.38 -10.86
C PHE A 165 -6.61 -13.65 -11.16
N TYR A 166 -5.88 -14.26 -10.23
CA TYR A 166 -4.46 -14.57 -10.40
C TYR A 166 -4.24 -15.72 -11.38
N ASP A 167 -5.17 -16.67 -11.48
CA ASP A 167 -5.07 -17.78 -12.44
C ASP A 167 -5.11 -17.26 -13.89
N ARG A 168 -5.86 -16.19 -14.14
CA ARG A 168 -5.89 -15.50 -15.44
C ARG A 168 -4.58 -14.79 -15.77
N LEU A 169 -3.77 -14.43 -14.78
CA LEU A 169 -2.46 -13.80 -15.00
C LEU A 169 -1.42 -14.77 -15.57
N VAL A 170 -1.72 -16.08 -15.62
CA VAL A 170 -0.90 -17.05 -16.38
C VAL A 170 -0.75 -16.62 -17.84
N GLU A 171 -1.73 -15.91 -18.41
CA GLU A 171 -1.65 -15.39 -19.78
C GLU A 171 -0.55 -14.33 -19.98
N VAL A 172 -0.19 -13.58 -18.93
CA VAL A 172 0.86 -12.54 -18.98
C VAL A 172 2.18 -13.13 -19.47
N ARG A 173 2.48 -14.37 -19.07
CA ARG A 173 3.72 -15.06 -19.46
C ARG A 173 3.89 -15.16 -20.98
N ASN A 174 2.78 -15.24 -21.72
CA ASN A 174 2.76 -15.44 -23.17
C ASN A 174 2.81 -14.11 -23.93
N GLN A 175 2.68 -12.97 -23.24
CA GLN A 175 2.66 -11.63 -23.84
C GLN A 175 4.02 -10.93 -23.79
N VAL A 176 4.96 -11.44 -22.99
CA VAL A 176 6.34 -10.91 -22.94
C VAL A 176 7.19 -11.68 -23.96
N PRO A 177 7.87 -11.00 -24.91
CA PRO A 177 8.68 -11.64 -25.95
C PRO A 177 10.04 -12.11 -25.43
N MET A 178 10.08 -12.76 -24.27
CA MET A 178 11.28 -13.24 -23.60
C MET A 178 11.02 -14.59 -22.94
N THR A 179 12.07 -15.40 -22.82
CA THR A 179 12.01 -16.64 -22.03
C THR A 179 11.99 -16.28 -20.54
N PRO A 180 11.07 -16.85 -19.74
CA PRO A 180 11.10 -16.71 -18.30
C PRO A 180 12.45 -17.11 -17.68
N TYR A 181 12.90 -16.36 -16.70
CA TYR A 181 14.08 -16.66 -15.90
C TYR A 181 13.74 -17.74 -14.86
N GLU A 182 14.46 -18.86 -14.92
CA GLU A 182 14.24 -20.02 -14.05
C GLU A 182 15.20 -20.00 -12.86
N ASP A 183 14.66 -19.83 -11.66
CA ASP A 183 15.39 -19.95 -10.39
C ASP A 183 14.49 -20.59 -9.35
N ASP A 184 14.89 -21.74 -8.81
CA ASP A 184 14.09 -22.51 -7.85
C ASP A 184 13.77 -21.73 -6.57
N ARG A 185 14.57 -20.70 -6.23
CA ARG A 185 14.34 -19.84 -5.07
C ARG A 185 13.23 -18.80 -5.31
N LEU A 186 12.93 -18.50 -6.57
CA LEU A 186 11.93 -17.51 -6.98
C LEU A 186 10.61 -18.16 -7.38
N LYS A 187 10.57 -19.48 -7.60
CA LYS A 187 9.32 -20.20 -7.90
C LYS A 187 8.32 -20.05 -6.74
N PRO A 188 7.01 -19.86 -7.03
CA PRO A 188 6.36 -19.94 -8.35
C PRO A 188 6.28 -18.60 -9.12
N GLN A 189 7.04 -17.57 -8.74
CA GLN A 189 6.95 -16.23 -9.33
C GLN A 189 7.46 -16.21 -10.78
N LEU A 190 6.73 -15.53 -11.67
CA LEU A 190 7.15 -15.31 -13.06
C LEU A 190 8.22 -14.22 -13.11
N CYS A 191 9.41 -14.52 -13.63
CA CYS A 191 10.52 -13.57 -13.69
C CYS A 191 11.15 -13.51 -15.09
N TYR A 192 11.83 -12.40 -15.40
CA TYR A 192 12.56 -12.16 -16.65
C TYR A 192 13.89 -11.47 -16.36
N GLN A 193 14.98 -11.95 -16.96
CA GLN A 193 16.29 -11.32 -16.82
C GLN A 193 16.55 -10.36 -17.97
N THR A 194 16.72 -9.07 -17.66
CA THR A 194 17.07 -8.03 -18.64
C THR A 194 17.90 -6.92 -18.01
N ASN A 195 18.83 -6.37 -18.78
CA ASN A 195 19.66 -5.24 -18.38
C ASN A 195 19.00 -3.88 -18.70
N THR A 196 17.88 -3.89 -19.44
CA THR A 196 17.06 -2.73 -19.78
C THR A 196 15.71 -2.82 -19.09
N ASN A 197 14.90 -1.76 -19.18
CA ASN A 197 13.51 -1.83 -18.71
C ASN A 197 12.77 -2.98 -19.42
N LEU A 198 11.93 -3.69 -18.66
CA LEU A 198 11.10 -4.75 -19.18
C LEU A 198 9.99 -4.15 -20.06
N ASP A 199 9.98 -4.53 -21.34
CA ASP A 199 8.91 -4.18 -22.29
C ASP A 199 7.74 -5.17 -22.14
N GLY A 200 7.09 -5.11 -20.97
CA GLY A 200 5.96 -5.97 -20.63
C GLY A 200 4.61 -5.39 -21.09
N PRO A 201 3.56 -6.21 -21.14
CA PRO A 201 2.22 -5.74 -21.54
C PRO A 201 1.66 -4.75 -20.51
N ILE A 202 0.87 -3.80 -20.99
CA ILE A 202 0.00 -2.99 -20.13
C ILE A 202 -1.20 -3.85 -19.74
N LEU A 203 -1.43 -4.01 -18.44
CA LEU A 203 -2.58 -4.74 -17.92
C LEU A 203 -3.69 -3.75 -17.55
N THR A 204 -4.88 -3.90 -18.13
CA THR A 204 -6.02 -3.04 -17.78
C THR A 204 -6.94 -3.78 -16.81
N VAL A 205 -7.12 -3.21 -15.62
CA VAL A 205 -8.08 -3.69 -14.63
C VAL A 205 -9.38 -2.93 -14.83
N HIS A 206 -10.46 -3.66 -15.11
CA HIS A 206 -11.80 -3.11 -15.21
C HIS A 206 -12.56 -3.38 -13.91
N PHE A 207 -13.09 -2.32 -13.31
CA PHE A 207 -13.88 -2.39 -12.08
C PHE A 207 -15.38 -2.23 -12.38
N ASP A 208 -16.21 -2.78 -11.50
CA ASP A 208 -17.65 -2.52 -11.49
C ASP A 208 -17.90 -1.00 -11.42
N GLY A 209 -18.89 -0.50 -12.15
CA GLY A 209 -19.16 0.95 -12.17
C GLY A 209 -18.32 1.76 -13.15
N GLY A 210 -17.46 1.11 -13.95
CA GLY A 210 -16.84 1.71 -15.14
C GLY A 210 -15.43 2.28 -14.91
N ALA A 211 -14.94 2.31 -13.67
CA ALA A 211 -13.57 2.70 -13.39
C ALA A 211 -12.57 1.70 -14.01
N THR A 212 -11.46 2.21 -14.54
CA THR A 212 -10.38 1.41 -15.12
C THR A 212 -9.03 1.85 -14.60
N ALA A 213 -8.13 0.90 -14.34
CA ALA A 213 -6.74 1.18 -14.01
C ALA A 213 -5.81 0.49 -15.01
N GLU A 214 -5.01 1.29 -15.73
CA GLU A 214 -3.98 0.79 -16.63
C GLU A 214 -2.66 0.62 -15.88
N LEU A 215 -2.18 -0.62 -15.79
CA LEU A 215 -0.98 -0.98 -15.06
C LEU A 215 0.15 -1.25 -16.03
N THR A 216 1.18 -0.42 -15.95
CA THR A 216 2.42 -0.54 -16.71
C THR A 216 3.34 -1.60 -16.07
N PRO A 217 4.44 -1.99 -16.73
CA PRO A 217 5.45 -2.86 -16.14
C PRO A 217 5.98 -2.36 -14.77
N THR A 218 6.02 -1.05 -14.54
CA THR A 218 6.43 -0.46 -13.25
C THR A 218 5.52 -0.85 -12.09
N GLN A 219 4.22 -1.03 -12.35
CA GLN A 219 3.21 -1.41 -11.35
C GLN A 219 3.00 -2.92 -11.24
N THR A 220 3.51 -3.69 -12.20
CA THR A 220 3.26 -5.13 -12.33
C THR A 220 4.51 -5.98 -12.16
N PHE A 221 5.71 -5.40 -12.17
CA PHE A 221 6.99 -6.09 -11.95
C PHE A 221 7.82 -5.43 -10.85
N ILE A 222 8.46 -6.27 -10.04
CA ILE A 222 9.42 -5.91 -9.01
C ILE A 222 10.83 -5.96 -9.63
N PRO A 223 11.54 -4.82 -9.71
CA PRO A 223 12.94 -4.82 -10.12
C PRO A 223 13.86 -5.20 -8.93
N PRO A 224 14.76 -6.20 -9.06
CA PRO A 224 15.78 -6.48 -8.07
C PRO A 224 17.10 -5.81 -8.43
N LEU A 225 18.08 -5.99 -7.55
CA LEU A 225 19.41 -5.40 -7.65
C LEU A 225 20.23 -5.89 -8.87
N ASP A 226 19.90 -7.05 -9.45
CA ASP A 226 20.71 -7.73 -10.47
C ASP A 226 19.97 -7.95 -11.82
N GLY A 227 18.98 -7.10 -12.15
CA GLY A 227 18.33 -7.10 -13.47
C GLY A 227 17.31 -8.23 -13.73
N VAL A 228 16.75 -8.85 -12.69
CA VAL A 228 15.75 -9.94 -12.81
C VAL A 228 14.34 -9.47 -12.44
N PHE A 229 13.56 -8.96 -13.37
CA PHE A 229 12.22 -8.42 -13.12
C PHE A 229 11.22 -9.54 -12.81
N CYS A 230 10.63 -9.53 -11.62
CA CYS A 230 9.66 -10.56 -11.20
C CYS A 230 8.25 -9.99 -11.06
N PHE A 231 7.25 -10.71 -11.53
CA PHE A 231 5.86 -10.28 -11.52
C PHE A 231 5.37 -10.05 -10.09
N ALA A 232 4.88 -8.84 -9.79
CA ALA A 232 4.59 -8.34 -8.45
C ALA A 232 3.28 -8.87 -7.86
N MET A 233 2.49 -9.59 -8.65
CA MET A 233 1.21 -10.15 -8.26
C MET A 233 1.37 -11.65 -7.99
N THR A 234 0.88 -12.11 -6.84
CA THR A 234 0.93 -13.52 -6.44
C THR A 234 -0.44 -13.98 -5.99
N ASN A 235 -0.75 -15.26 -6.23
CA ASN A 235 -1.96 -15.90 -5.74
C ASN A 235 -1.92 -15.97 -4.19
N THR A 236 -3.03 -15.63 -3.54
CA THR A 236 -3.23 -15.76 -2.09
C THR A 236 -4.14 -16.95 -1.80
N SER A 237 -3.73 -17.84 -0.89
CA SER A 237 -4.54 -18.98 -0.51
C SER A 237 -5.74 -18.53 0.36
N ASN A 238 -6.95 -18.74 -0.16
CA ASN A 238 -8.24 -18.84 0.53
C ASN A 238 -8.98 -17.56 0.98
N ASP A 239 -8.37 -16.38 1.11
CA ASP A 239 -9.04 -15.18 1.68
C ASP A 239 -9.35 -14.05 0.66
N GLY A 240 -9.34 -14.37 -0.63
CA GLY A 240 -9.50 -13.40 -1.71
C GLY A 240 -8.20 -12.64 -2.02
N GLY A 241 -8.17 -11.95 -3.17
CA GLY A 241 -6.98 -11.23 -3.63
C GLY A 241 -6.83 -9.84 -3.03
N VAL A 242 -5.60 -9.33 -3.03
CA VAL A 242 -5.24 -8.01 -2.49
C VAL A 242 -4.68 -7.14 -3.62
N TYR A 243 -5.23 -5.93 -3.76
CA TYR A 243 -4.69 -4.92 -4.67
C TYR A 243 -3.47 -4.27 -4.02
N GLY A 244 -2.29 -4.86 -4.20
CA GLY A 244 -1.07 -4.51 -3.46
C GLY A 244 -0.41 -3.19 -3.85
N ASN A 245 0.57 -2.75 -3.05
CA ASN A 245 1.19 -1.42 -3.16
C ASN A 245 1.83 -1.14 -4.53
N PHE A 246 2.38 -2.15 -5.22
CA PHE A 246 2.94 -1.97 -6.57
C PHE A 246 1.87 -1.50 -7.57
N ALA A 247 0.70 -2.16 -7.57
CA ALA A 247 -0.43 -1.83 -8.44
C ALA A 247 -1.08 -0.49 -8.09
N GLN A 248 -0.86 0.00 -6.87
CA GLN A 248 -1.34 1.31 -6.41
C GLN A 248 -0.39 2.46 -6.76
N SER A 249 0.85 2.20 -7.18
CA SER A 249 1.81 3.27 -7.48
C SER A 249 1.39 4.13 -8.68
N ASP A 250 1.70 5.43 -8.62
CA ASP A 250 1.29 6.44 -9.62
C ASP A 250 -0.22 6.57 -9.85
N PHE A 251 -1.01 6.19 -8.85
CA PHE A 251 -2.41 6.53 -8.75
C PHE A 251 -2.65 7.35 -7.48
N LEU A 252 -3.36 8.46 -7.63
CA LEU A 252 -4.07 9.06 -6.51
C LEU A 252 -5.34 8.23 -6.28
N ILE A 253 -5.34 7.46 -5.19
CA ILE A 253 -6.43 6.57 -4.82
C ILE A 253 -7.24 7.23 -3.71
N GLY A 254 -8.54 7.40 -3.93
CA GLY A 254 -9.47 7.94 -2.94
C GLY A 254 -10.39 6.84 -2.41
N LEU A 255 -10.55 6.78 -1.10
CA LEU A 255 -11.46 5.87 -0.41
C LEU A 255 -12.51 6.70 0.34
N ASP A 256 -13.75 6.64 -0.13
CA ASP A 256 -14.91 7.23 0.54
C ASP A 256 -15.71 6.10 1.21
N LEU A 257 -15.56 5.97 2.52
CA LEU A 257 -16.18 4.92 3.33
C LEU A 257 -17.65 5.23 3.69
N GLU A 258 -18.11 6.44 3.40
CA GLU A 258 -19.52 6.83 3.57
C GLU A 258 -20.32 6.47 2.33
N ARG A 259 -19.76 6.76 1.15
CA ARG A 259 -20.35 6.41 -0.15
C ARG A 259 -20.01 5.00 -0.60
N MET A 260 -19.08 4.33 0.09
CA MET A 260 -18.54 3.02 -0.28
C MET A 260 -17.99 3.03 -1.71
N VAL A 261 -17.10 4.00 -2.00
CA VAL A 261 -16.49 4.20 -3.32
C VAL A 261 -14.98 4.26 -3.22
N VAL A 262 -14.29 3.56 -4.12
CA VAL A 262 -12.87 3.68 -4.40
C VAL A 262 -12.69 4.36 -5.75
N SER A 263 -11.88 5.42 -5.81
CA SER A 263 -11.61 6.19 -7.03
C SER A 263 -10.13 6.08 -7.40
N PHE A 264 -9.84 5.98 -8.69
CA PHE A 264 -8.48 5.87 -9.20
C PHE A 264 -8.20 7.01 -10.18
N LYS A 265 -7.10 7.74 -9.96
CA LYS A 265 -6.67 8.80 -10.86
C LYS A 265 -5.17 8.68 -11.17
N PRO A 266 -4.76 8.40 -12.42
CA PRO A 266 -3.35 8.42 -12.81
C PRO A 266 -2.69 9.74 -12.39
N THR A 267 -1.62 9.66 -11.62
CA THR A 267 -0.97 10.82 -10.99
C THR A 267 0.51 10.56 -10.83
N ASP A 268 1.36 11.52 -11.20
CA ASP A 268 2.77 11.49 -10.86
C ASP A 268 2.93 11.73 -9.36
N CYS A 269 3.07 10.65 -8.58
CA CYS A 269 3.10 10.73 -7.12
C CYS A 269 4.37 11.41 -6.59
N THR A 270 5.41 11.59 -7.43
CA THR A 270 6.64 12.31 -7.04
C THR A 270 6.46 13.82 -6.93
N LYS A 271 5.32 14.35 -7.43
CA LYS A 271 5.00 15.78 -7.49
C LYS A 271 3.89 16.21 -6.51
N GLN A 272 3.48 15.34 -5.59
CA GLN A 272 2.38 15.60 -4.65
C GLN A 272 2.77 16.43 -3.43
#